data_AF-A0A973GBG4-F1
#
_entry.id   AF-A0A973GBG4-F1
#
_cell.length_a   1.000
_cell.length_b   1.000
_cell.length_c   1.000
_cell.angle_alpha   90.00
_cell.angle_beta   90.00
_cell.angle_gamma   90.00
#
_symmetry.space_group_name_H-M   'P 1'
#
loop_
_entity.id
_entity.type
_entity.pdbx_description
1 polymer ?
#
loop_
_entity_poly.entity_id
_entity_poly.type
_entity_poly.pdbx_seq_one_letter_code
_entity_poly.pdbx_strand_id
1 'polypeptide(L)'
;MVTGEGVDGAERPDAVVVGAGAAGLSLACHLAAAGWPGRVVVIDDGAVPVDHAAWAYWSRGDQLLDPWATAGVDRLLVRSPGRDLDLTLHAYRYRRMTGRRLAEATDHLLAAAPGITRVRGTVEQIDEGPDGARVTVLLAGTGERTVLTPRWVFDSVGLAGDRPTPPAARLEFHGEHVEWDDDRVDPSAVTLMDFRTSQSDGLAFVYVLPMSRRSALVERTRFVVGSGAPTSGTADADHLARYLG
;
A
#
# COMPACT_ATOMS: atom_id res chain seq x y z
N MET A 1 -18.24 47.45 -2.62
CA MET A 1 -17.03 47.12 -3.39
C MET A 1 -15.83 47.40 -2.49
N VAL A 2 -15.38 46.38 -1.77
CA VAL A 2 -14.10 46.40 -1.06
C VAL A 2 -13.46 45.07 -1.44
N THR A 3 -12.51 45.15 -2.36
CA THR A 3 -11.65 44.04 -2.77
C THR A 3 -10.70 43.76 -1.60
N GLY A 4 -10.91 42.64 -0.92
CA GLY A 4 -9.98 42.12 0.07
C GLY A 4 -8.69 41.70 -0.63
N GLU A 5 -7.62 42.40 -0.31
CA GLU A 5 -6.25 42.10 -0.73
C GLU A 5 -5.89 40.66 -0.34
N GLY A 6 -5.41 39.92 -1.33
CA GLY A 6 -4.97 38.55 -1.17
C GLY A 6 -3.77 38.47 -0.23
N VAL A 7 -3.71 37.38 0.53
CA VAL A 7 -2.49 36.93 1.20
C VAL A 7 -1.51 36.49 0.11
N ASP A 8 -0.78 37.47 -0.41
CA ASP A 8 0.25 37.31 -1.44
C ASP A 8 1.59 37.00 -0.73
N GLY A 9 2.10 35.78 -0.87
CA GLY A 9 3.41 35.41 -0.33
C GLY A 9 3.68 33.92 -0.07
N ALA A 10 2.67 33.06 -0.05
CA ALA A 10 2.91 31.61 -0.01
C ALA A 10 3.00 31.08 -1.46
N GLU A 11 4.23 30.87 -1.94
CA GLU A 11 4.53 30.40 -3.30
C GLU A 11 3.66 29.18 -3.67
N ARG A 12 2.85 29.32 -4.72
CA ARG A 12 1.87 28.31 -5.15
C ARG A 12 2.58 26.98 -5.47
N PRO A 13 2.21 25.83 -4.86
CA PRO A 13 2.75 24.54 -5.28
C PRO A 13 2.29 24.21 -6.69
N ASP A 14 3.10 23.52 -7.49
CA ASP A 14 2.68 23.00 -8.79
C ASP A 14 1.67 21.86 -8.62
N ALA A 15 1.94 20.97 -7.66
CA ALA A 15 1.08 19.84 -7.37
C ALA A 15 0.86 19.62 -5.86
N VAL A 16 -0.33 19.12 -5.53
CA VAL A 16 -0.60 18.51 -4.23
C VAL A 16 -0.84 17.02 -4.43
N VAL A 17 -0.23 16.21 -3.58
CA VAL A 17 -0.47 14.77 -3.50
C VAL A 17 -1.23 14.51 -2.21
N VAL A 18 -2.42 13.92 -2.29
CA VAL A 18 -3.26 13.59 -1.14
C VAL A 18 -3.06 12.12 -0.80
N GLY A 19 -2.55 11.89 0.40
CA GLY A 19 -2.16 10.58 0.92
C GLY A 19 -0.67 10.29 0.77
N ALA A 20 -0.05 9.86 1.86
CA ALA A 20 1.32 9.35 1.94
C ALA A 20 1.35 7.81 2.04
N GLY A 21 0.40 7.15 1.37
CA GLY A 21 0.41 5.71 1.15
C GLY A 21 1.31 5.30 -0.01
N ALA A 22 1.14 4.06 -0.49
CA ALA A 22 1.94 3.48 -1.57
C ALA A 22 1.97 4.38 -2.83
N ALA A 23 0.80 4.86 -3.25
CA ALA A 23 0.66 5.66 -4.46
C ALA A 23 1.35 7.02 -4.33
N GLY A 24 1.03 7.78 -3.29
CA GLY A 24 1.55 9.13 -3.10
C GLY A 24 3.06 9.17 -2.84
N LEU A 25 3.58 8.27 -2.01
CA LEU A 25 5.03 8.21 -1.75
C LEU A 25 5.81 7.68 -2.97
N SER A 26 5.27 6.72 -3.71
CA SER A 26 5.91 6.27 -4.95
C SER A 26 5.95 7.39 -5.99
N LEU A 27 4.87 8.16 -6.14
CA LEU A 27 4.85 9.33 -7.03
C LEU A 27 5.91 10.36 -6.61
N ALA A 28 6.00 10.68 -5.32
CA ALA A 28 7.02 11.59 -4.80
C ALA A 28 8.45 11.10 -5.08
N CYS A 29 8.71 9.80 -4.90
CA CYS A 29 9.99 9.17 -5.23
C CYS A 29 10.32 9.30 -6.72
N HIS A 30 9.36 9.03 -7.60
CA HIS A 30 9.55 9.12 -9.04
C HIS A 30 9.76 10.56 -9.52
N LEU A 31 9.06 11.54 -8.94
CA LEU A 31 9.28 12.96 -9.22
C LEU A 31 10.67 13.43 -8.76
N ALA A 32 11.10 13.00 -7.57
CA ALA A 32 12.44 13.28 -7.06
C ALA A 32 13.53 12.68 -7.97
N ALA A 33 13.40 11.40 -8.32
CA ALA A 33 14.35 10.70 -9.18
C ALA A 33 14.41 11.27 -10.61
N ALA A 34 13.28 11.79 -11.11
CA ALA A 34 13.21 12.48 -12.41
C ALA A 34 13.79 13.91 -12.38
N GLY A 35 14.15 14.44 -11.20
CA GLY A 35 14.65 15.80 -11.05
C GLY A 35 13.59 16.86 -11.32
N TRP A 36 12.33 16.61 -10.92
CA TRP A 36 11.24 17.58 -11.10
C TRP A 36 11.59 18.92 -10.43
N PRO A 37 11.58 20.04 -11.18
CA PRO A 37 12.05 21.34 -10.67
C PRO A 37 10.97 22.10 -9.87
N GLY A 38 9.71 21.69 -9.99
CA GLY A 38 8.58 22.38 -9.37
C GLY A 38 8.35 21.98 -7.91
N ARG A 39 7.41 22.68 -7.26
CA ARG A 39 7.05 22.47 -5.86
C ARG A 39 5.90 21.47 -5.74
N VAL A 40 6.08 20.43 -4.96
CA VAL A 40 5.08 19.39 -4.69
C VAL A 40 4.86 19.28 -3.19
N VAL A 41 3.60 19.28 -2.75
CA VAL A 41 3.25 19.11 -1.34
C VAL A 41 2.48 17.81 -1.18
N VAL A 42 3.06 16.84 -0.48
CA VAL A 42 2.40 15.61 -0.07
C VAL A 42 1.72 15.83 1.27
N ILE A 43 0.41 15.59 1.35
CA ILE A 43 -0.41 15.84 2.53
C ILE A 43 -0.98 14.53 3.02
N ASP A 44 -0.76 14.22 4.30
CA ASP A 44 -1.28 13.02 4.96
C ASP A 44 -1.57 13.30 6.43
N ASP A 45 -2.66 12.76 6.98
CA ASP A 45 -3.05 12.99 8.37
C ASP A 45 -2.38 12.01 9.36
N GLY A 46 -1.79 10.93 8.83
CA GLY A 46 -1.17 9.85 9.58
C GLY A 46 -2.18 8.96 10.30
N ALA A 47 -3.45 8.95 9.90
CA ALA A 47 -4.48 8.09 10.51
C ALA A 47 -4.15 6.60 10.32
N VAL A 48 -3.57 6.24 9.18
CA VAL A 48 -3.04 4.90 8.90
C VAL A 48 -1.55 5.02 8.60
N PRO A 49 -0.66 4.70 9.56
CA PRO A 49 0.78 4.76 9.34
C PRO A 49 1.22 3.85 8.19
N VAL A 50 2.02 4.39 7.28
CA VAL A 50 2.57 3.63 6.14
C VAL A 50 3.27 2.35 6.61
N ASP A 51 3.96 2.41 7.75
CA ASP A 51 4.71 1.32 8.38
C ASP A 51 3.88 0.06 8.68
N HIS A 52 2.55 0.21 8.81
CA HIS A 52 1.64 -0.92 9.06
C HIS A 52 1.29 -1.68 7.78
N ALA A 53 1.63 -1.14 6.61
CA ALA A 53 1.35 -1.77 5.33
C ALA A 53 2.56 -2.57 4.82
N ALA A 54 2.25 -3.53 3.96
CA ALA A 54 3.23 -4.14 3.07
C ALA A 54 2.56 -4.40 1.72
N TRP A 55 3.33 -4.26 0.66
CA TRP A 55 2.88 -4.53 -0.70
C TRP A 55 3.72 -5.64 -1.29
N ALA A 56 3.05 -6.53 -2.01
CA ALA A 56 3.67 -7.54 -2.82
C ALA A 56 3.44 -7.23 -4.29
N TYR A 57 4.46 -7.45 -5.12
CA TYR A 57 4.41 -7.15 -6.54
C TYR A 57 5.44 -7.99 -7.30
N TRP A 58 5.40 -7.87 -8.62
CA TRP A 58 6.25 -8.61 -9.54
C TRP A 58 7.08 -7.62 -10.32
N SER A 59 8.39 -7.80 -10.32
CA SER A 59 9.29 -6.92 -11.06
C SER A 59 10.45 -7.69 -11.68
N ARG A 60 11.00 -7.13 -12.78
CA ARG A 60 12.24 -7.59 -13.41
C ARG A 60 13.49 -7.17 -12.63
N GLY A 61 13.35 -6.35 -11.59
CA GLY A 61 14.46 -5.81 -10.81
C GLY A 61 15.04 -4.50 -11.36
N ASP A 62 14.33 -3.84 -12.27
CA ASP A 62 14.74 -2.61 -12.96
C ASP A 62 13.91 -1.38 -12.55
N GLN A 63 13.05 -1.49 -11.53
CA GLN A 63 12.22 -0.39 -11.04
C GLN A 63 12.94 0.43 -9.97
N LEU A 64 12.59 1.72 -9.88
CA LEU A 64 13.18 2.69 -8.95
C LEU A 64 13.20 2.19 -7.49
N LEU A 65 12.11 1.52 -7.06
CA LEU A 65 11.92 1.08 -5.68
C LEU A 65 12.34 -0.39 -5.45
N ASP A 66 12.73 -1.13 -6.50
CA ASP A 66 13.17 -2.53 -6.35
C ASP A 66 14.34 -2.71 -5.36
N PRO A 67 15.36 -1.82 -5.31
CA PRO A 67 16.47 -1.94 -4.36
C PRO A 67 16.05 -1.87 -2.89
N TRP A 68 14.85 -1.34 -2.59
CA TRP A 68 14.33 -1.17 -1.24
C TRP A 68 13.42 -2.34 -0.81
N ALA A 69 13.02 -3.19 -1.75
CA ALA A 69 12.20 -4.37 -1.51
C ALA A 69 13.06 -5.61 -1.17
N THR A 70 12.40 -6.75 -0.95
CA THR A 70 13.10 -8.04 -0.85
C THR A 70 13.83 -8.39 -2.16
N ALA A 71 14.89 -9.21 -2.06
CA ALA A 71 15.67 -9.70 -3.20
C ALA A 71 14.81 -10.37 -4.29
N GLY A 72 13.68 -10.94 -3.87
CA GLY A 72 12.63 -11.48 -4.71
C GLY A 72 12.83 -12.96 -5.06
N VAL A 73 11.72 -13.62 -5.36
CA VAL A 73 11.66 -15.08 -5.60
C VAL A 73 11.09 -15.35 -7.00
N ASP A 74 11.67 -16.25 -7.79
CA ASP A 74 11.12 -16.64 -9.11
C ASP A 74 10.29 -17.92 -9.11
N ARG A 75 10.32 -18.70 -8.03
CA ARG A 75 9.55 -19.94 -7.93
C ARG A 75 8.25 -19.71 -7.19
N LEU A 76 7.15 -20.16 -7.79
CA LEU A 76 5.80 -20.02 -7.26
C LEU A 76 5.10 -21.37 -7.23
N LEU A 77 4.43 -21.65 -6.13
CA LEU A 77 3.62 -22.85 -5.94
C LEU A 77 2.14 -22.48 -5.91
N VAL A 78 1.34 -23.13 -6.75
CA VAL A 78 -0.14 -23.15 -6.64
C VAL A 78 -0.54 -24.57 -6.30
N ARG A 79 -1.43 -24.76 -5.33
CA ARG A 79 -1.77 -26.11 -4.86
C ARG A 79 -3.27 -26.29 -4.73
N SER A 80 -3.75 -27.46 -5.11
CA SER A 80 -5.14 -27.88 -4.97
C SER A 80 -5.22 -29.36 -4.61
N PRO A 81 -6.37 -29.87 -4.16
CA PRO A 81 -6.54 -31.32 -3.99
C PRO A 81 -6.18 -32.07 -5.28
N GLY A 82 -5.18 -32.96 -5.20
CA GLY A 82 -4.75 -33.80 -6.32
C GLY A 82 -3.90 -33.11 -7.40
N ARG A 83 -3.53 -31.82 -7.25
CA ARG A 83 -2.67 -31.12 -8.23
C ARG A 83 -1.83 -30.05 -7.56
N ASP A 84 -0.52 -30.11 -7.82
CA ASP A 84 0.43 -29.07 -7.46
C ASP A 84 1.05 -28.51 -8.75
N LEU A 85 1.14 -27.19 -8.85
CA LEU A 85 1.85 -26.47 -9.91
C LEU A 85 3.08 -25.81 -9.31
N ASP A 86 4.23 -26.10 -9.92
CA ASP A 86 5.52 -25.48 -9.62
C ASP A 86 5.92 -24.63 -10.81
N LEU A 87 5.81 -23.32 -10.65
CA LEU A 87 5.90 -22.34 -11.73
C LEU A 87 7.16 -21.49 -11.54
N THR A 88 7.80 -21.15 -12.66
CA THR A 88 8.91 -20.21 -12.69
C THR A 88 8.46 -18.91 -13.36
N LEU A 89 8.73 -17.78 -12.73
CA LEU A 89 8.32 -16.44 -13.17
C LEU A 89 9.20 -15.85 -14.29
N HIS A 90 10.20 -16.62 -14.74
CA HIS A 90 11.15 -16.27 -15.78
C HIS A 90 11.83 -14.92 -15.49
N ALA A 91 11.51 -13.87 -16.26
CA ALA A 91 12.10 -12.55 -16.11
C ALA A 91 11.63 -11.81 -14.85
N TYR A 92 10.56 -12.26 -14.20
CA TYR A 92 9.97 -11.61 -13.04
C TYR A 92 10.40 -12.28 -11.73
N ARG A 93 10.38 -11.48 -10.66
CA ARG A 93 10.56 -11.90 -9.28
C ARG A 93 9.39 -11.39 -8.47
N TYR A 94 8.81 -12.24 -7.63
CA TYR A 94 7.89 -11.83 -6.59
C TYR A 94 8.66 -11.10 -5.49
N ARG A 95 8.31 -9.86 -5.20
CA ARG A 95 8.94 -8.99 -4.21
C ARG A 95 7.93 -8.55 -3.17
N ARG A 96 8.42 -8.27 -1.96
CA ARG A 96 7.66 -7.62 -0.89
C ARG A 96 8.39 -6.34 -0.50
N MET A 97 7.64 -5.26 -0.32
CA MET A 97 8.13 -4.02 0.26
C MET A 97 7.27 -3.68 1.46
N THR A 98 7.88 -3.45 2.62
CA THR A 98 7.18 -2.97 3.80
C THR A 98 7.03 -1.46 3.76
N GLY A 99 6.05 -0.92 4.48
CA GLY A 99 5.86 0.51 4.68
C GLY A 99 7.13 1.23 5.12
N ARG A 100 7.83 0.64 6.10
CA ARG A 100 9.10 1.15 6.59
C ARG A 100 10.15 1.30 5.47
N ARG A 101 10.27 0.29 4.60
CA ARG A 101 11.19 0.35 3.46
C ARG A 101 10.80 1.42 2.44
N LEU A 102 9.50 1.60 2.21
CA LEU A 102 9.01 2.69 1.37
C LEU A 102 9.30 4.07 2.00
N ALA A 103 9.13 4.21 3.31
CA ALA A 103 9.47 5.45 4.03
C ALA A 103 10.98 5.74 3.95
N GLU A 104 11.84 4.75 4.20
CA GLU A 104 13.30 4.86 4.06
C GLU A 104 13.69 5.27 2.62
N ALA A 105 13.09 4.65 1.61
CA ALA A 105 13.31 4.99 0.20
C ALA A 105 12.92 6.43 -0.11
N THR A 106 11.76 6.84 0.41
CA THR A 106 11.23 8.20 0.26
C THR A 106 12.18 9.20 0.89
N ASP A 107 12.58 9.00 2.14
CA ASP A 107 13.49 9.91 2.85
C ASP A 107 14.82 10.06 2.10
N HIS A 108 15.36 8.95 1.59
CA HIS A 108 16.60 8.95 0.82
C HIS A 108 16.47 9.74 -0.50
N LEU A 109 15.42 9.48 -1.29
CA LEU A 109 15.24 10.12 -2.59
C LEU A 109 14.86 11.60 -2.47
N LEU A 110 14.05 11.96 -1.47
CA LEU A 110 13.61 13.34 -1.27
C LEU A 110 14.70 14.22 -0.64
N ALA A 111 15.75 13.64 -0.04
CA ALA A 111 16.89 14.41 0.50
C ALA A 111 17.57 15.30 -0.56
N ALA A 112 17.51 14.91 -1.83
CA ALA A 112 18.04 15.67 -2.95
C ALA A 112 16.98 16.52 -3.69
N ALA A 113 15.72 16.52 -3.24
CA ALA A 113 14.59 17.16 -3.91
C ALA A 113 13.82 18.10 -2.95
N PRO A 114 14.41 19.25 -2.53
CA PRO A 114 13.80 20.16 -1.56
C PRO A 114 12.47 20.79 -2.03
N GLY A 115 12.18 20.75 -3.33
CA GLY A 115 10.89 21.16 -3.88
C GLY A 115 9.73 20.23 -3.51
N ILE A 116 10.01 19.00 -3.06
CA ILE A 116 9.01 18.02 -2.66
C ILE A 116 8.97 17.94 -1.14
N THR A 117 7.88 18.41 -0.53
CA THR A 117 7.73 18.45 0.92
C THR A 117 6.54 17.62 1.39
N ARG A 118 6.61 17.17 2.66
CA ARG A 118 5.53 16.45 3.33
C ARG A 118 4.93 17.34 4.41
N VAL A 119 3.62 17.42 4.46
CA VAL A 119 2.85 18.18 5.44
C VAL A 119 1.89 17.25 6.14
N ARG A 120 1.88 17.29 7.48
CA ARG A 120 0.90 16.54 8.26
C ARG A 120 -0.40 17.33 8.37
N GLY A 121 -1.48 16.79 7.82
CA GLY A 121 -2.78 17.45 7.81
C GLY A 121 -3.84 16.68 7.03
N THR A 122 -5.09 17.08 7.19
CA THR A 122 -6.23 16.47 6.50
C THR A 122 -6.68 17.38 5.37
N VAL A 123 -6.81 16.85 4.16
CA VAL A 123 -7.47 17.56 3.06
C VAL A 123 -8.98 17.47 3.27
N GLU A 124 -9.63 18.61 3.49
CA GLU A 124 -11.07 18.68 3.76
C GLU A 124 -11.88 18.91 2.49
N GLN A 125 -11.32 19.63 1.51
CA GLN A 125 -12.03 20.03 0.30
C GLN A 125 -11.06 20.25 -0.86
N ILE A 126 -11.46 19.83 -2.06
CA ILE A 126 -10.79 20.11 -3.33
C ILE A 126 -11.83 20.73 -4.26
N ASP A 127 -11.64 22.00 -4.62
CA ASP A 127 -12.46 22.68 -5.63
C ASP A 127 -11.68 22.80 -6.93
N GLU A 128 -12.15 22.12 -7.98
CA GLU A 128 -11.55 22.23 -9.32
C GLU A 128 -11.90 23.58 -9.98
N GLY A 129 -10.94 24.13 -10.71
CA GLY A 129 -11.08 25.37 -11.47
C GLY A 129 -10.32 25.31 -12.80
N PRO A 130 -10.47 26.34 -13.65
CA PRO A 130 -9.90 26.34 -15.00
C PRO A 130 -8.36 26.27 -15.03
N ASP A 131 -7.68 26.78 -14.01
CA ASP A 131 -6.20 26.87 -13.94
C ASP A 131 -5.57 25.98 -12.85
N GLY A 132 -6.34 25.03 -12.30
CA GLY A 132 -5.90 24.11 -11.25
C GLY A 132 -6.99 23.84 -10.22
N ALA A 133 -6.62 23.69 -8.95
CA ALA A 133 -7.55 23.43 -7.87
C ALA A 133 -7.29 24.35 -6.67
N ARG A 134 -8.30 24.51 -5.83
CA ARG A 134 -8.18 25.05 -4.47
C ARG A 134 -8.31 23.89 -3.49
N VAL A 135 -7.27 23.66 -2.70
CA VAL A 135 -7.19 22.57 -1.72
C VAL A 135 -7.21 23.17 -0.32
N THR A 136 -8.28 22.89 0.44
CA THR A 136 -8.40 23.30 1.85
C THR A 136 -7.83 22.21 2.73
N VAL A 137 -6.88 22.58 3.59
CA VAL A 137 -6.11 21.65 4.42
C VAL A 137 -6.21 22.07 5.89
N LEU A 138 -6.62 21.14 6.75
CA LEU A 138 -6.55 21.29 8.20
C LEU A 138 -5.18 20.77 8.68
N LEU A 139 -4.32 21.68 9.15
CA LEU A 139 -2.97 21.33 9.60
C LEU A 139 -3.00 20.59 10.93
N ALA A 140 -2.32 19.45 11.00
CA ALA A 140 -2.18 18.70 12.24
C ALA A 140 -1.30 19.46 13.25
N GLY A 141 -1.69 19.46 14.52
CA GLY A 141 -0.96 20.10 15.61
C GLY A 141 -1.38 21.55 15.88
N THR A 142 -1.69 22.35 14.85
CA THR A 142 -2.19 23.73 15.03
C THR A 142 -3.72 23.82 14.95
N GLY A 143 -4.36 22.93 14.17
CA GLY A 143 -5.79 23.02 13.87
C GLY A 143 -6.16 24.20 12.96
N GLU A 144 -5.15 24.85 12.36
CA GLU A 144 -5.35 25.94 11.41
C GLU A 144 -5.75 25.40 10.04
N ARG A 145 -6.65 26.12 9.36
CA ARG A 145 -6.97 25.86 7.96
C ARG A 145 -6.09 26.71 7.06
N THR A 146 -5.40 26.06 6.14
CA THR A 146 -4.67 26.71 5.06
C THR A 146 -5.27 26.32 3.71
N VAL A 147 -5.03 27.16 2.71
CA VAL A 147 -5.52 26.93 1.35
C VAL A 147 -4.33 26.93 0.39
N LEU A 148 -4.16 25.82 -0.30
CA LEU A 148 -3.20 25.66 -1.39
C LEU A 148 -3.92 25.78 -2.72
N THR A 149 -3.26 26.33 -3.74
CA THR A 149 -3.88 26.53 -5.06
C THR A 149 -3.16 25.79 -6.17
N PRO A 150 -2.88 24.47 -6.10
CA PRO A 150 -2.02 23.80 -7.07
C PRO A 150 -2.58 23.77 -8.49
N ARG A 151 -1.71 23.49 -9.48
CA ARG A 151 -2.15 23.18 -10.86
C ARG A 151 -2.68 21.76 -10.96
N TRP A 152 -2.07 20.82 -10.25
CA TRP A 152 -2.45 19.42 -10.25
C TRP A 152 -2.74 18.91 -8.84
N VAL A 153 -3.74 18.03 -8.73
CA VAL A 153 -4.01 17.28 -7.51
C VAL A 153 -3.98 15.80 -7.86
N PHE A 154 -3.15 15.04 -7.13
CA PHE A 154 -3.10 13.59 -7.22
C PHE A 154 -3.71 13.03 -5.93
N ASP A 155 -4.98 12.62 -5.98
CA ASP A 155 -5.69 12.08 -4.83
C ASP A 155 -5.70 10.56 -4.84
N SER A 156 -5.18 9.95 -3.77
CA SER A 156 -5.18 8.50 -3.53
C SER A 156 -5.93 8.08 -2.27
N VAL A 157 -6.62 9.02 -1.62
CA VAL A 157 -7.40 8.80 -0.39
C VAL A 157 -8.90 8.85 -0.69
N GLY A 158 -9.33 9.83 -1.49
CA GLY A 158 -10.73 10.19 -1.69
C GLY A 158 -11.22 11.18 -0.63
N LEU A 159 -12.23 11.99 -0.97
CA LEU A 159 -12.78 13.00 -0.06
C LEU A 159 -13.78 12.40 0.94
N ALA A 160 -13.78 12.93 2.16
CA ALA A 160 -14.72 12.54 3.20
C ALA A 160 -16.17 12.78 2.73
N GLY A 161 -16.92 11.69 2.50
CA GLY A 161 -18.29 11.74 1.97
C GLY A 161 -18.50 10.80 0.78
N ASP A 162 -17.43 10.48 0.05
CA ASP A 162 -17.43 9.40 -0.93
C ASP A 162 -17.40 8.06 -0.19
N ARG A 163 -18.58 7.61 0.27
CA ARG A 163 -18.73 6.23 0.71
C ARG A 163 -18.77 5.36 -0.55
N PRO A 164 -17.78 4.48 -0.77
CA PRO A 164 -17.88 3.51 -1.85
C PRO A 164 -19.17 2.72 -1.67
N THR A 165 -19.89 2.48 -2.76
CA THR A 165 -20.95 1.48 -2.73
C THR A 165 -20.32 0.16 -2.26
N PRO A 166 -20.90 -0.55 -1.27
CA PRO A 166 -20.32 -1.80 -0.80
C PRO A 166 -20.08 -2.72 -1.99
N PRO A 167 -18.86 -3.26 -2.15
CA PRO A 167 -18.54 -4.02 -3.34
C PRO A 167 -19.36 -5.31 -3.35
N ALA A 168 -19.79 -5.74 -4.55
CA ALA A 168 -20.57 -6.96 -4.73
C ALA A 168 -19.83 -8.23 -4.26
N ALA A 169 -18.49 -8.14 -4.20
CA ALA A 169 -17.60 -9.15 -3.63
C ALA A 169 -16.45 -8.48 -2.88
N ARG A 170 -15.92 -9.15 -1.86
CA ARG A 170 -14.72 -8.74 -1.12
C ARG A 170 -13.83 -9.94 -0.85
N LEU A 171 -12.56 -9.64 -0.56
CA LEU A 171 -11.61 -10.59 -0.01
C LEU A 171 -11.47 -10.34 1.48
N GLU A 172 -11.60 -11.38 2.27
CA GLU A 172 -11.27 -11.37 3.70
C GLU A 172 -9.90 -12.02 3.87
N PHE A 173 -9.03 -11.38 4.64
CA PHE A 173 -7.65 -11.81 4.88
C PHE A 173 -7.43 -12.04 6.37
N HIS A 174 -6.85 -13.18 6.71
CA HIS A 174 -6.39 -13.51 8.06
C HIS A 174 -4.97 -14.05 7.99
N GLY A 175 -4.01 -13.22 8.40
CA GLY A 175 -2.59 -13.50 8.30
C GLY A 175 -1.92 -13.66 9.65
N GLU A 176 -1.11 -14.71 9.79
CA GLU A 176 -0.26 -14.94 10.96
C GLU A 176 1.21 -14.96 10.54
N HIS A 177 2.03 -14.20 11.27
CA HIS A 177 3.49 -14.36 11.19
C HIS A 177 3.89 -15.51 12.11
N VAL A 178 4.45 -16.55 11.51
CA VAL A 178 4.83 -17.78 12.21
C VAL A 178 6.34 -17.89 12.26
N GLU A 179 6.87 -18.32 13.40
CA GLU A 179 8.28 -18.63 13.60
C GLU A 179 8.39 -20.05 14.19
N TRP A 180 9.33 -20.84 13.67
CA TRP A 180 9.54 -22.24 14.04
C TRP A 180 10.95 -22.47 14.60
N ASP A 181 11.07 -23.42 15.53
CA ASP A 181 12.35 -23.83 16.14
C ASP A 181 13.23 -24.67 15.19
N ASP A 182 12.73 -25.04 14.01
CA ASP A 182 13.39 -25.87 13.01
C ASP A 182 13.13 -25.36 11.57
N ASP A 183 13.97 -25.75 10.61
CA ASP A 183 13.84 -25.33 9.21
C ASP A 183 12.59 -26.00 8.59
N ARG A 184 11.49 -25.24 8.41
CA ARG A 184 10.18 -25.77 7.95
C ARG A 184 9.71 -25.24 6.60
N VAL A 185 10.30 -24.17 6.10
CA VAL A 185 9.84 -23.52 4.86
C VAL A 185 11.01 -23.25 3.92
N ASP A 186 10.78 -23.41 2.61
CA ASP A 186 11.76 -23.11 1.56
C ASP A 186 11.69 -21.62 1.19
N PRO A 187 12.69 -20.78 1.55
CA PRO A 187 12.67 -19.36 1.23
C PRO A 187 12.88 -19.06 -0.26
N SER A 188 13.18 -20.07 -1.08
CA SER A 188 13.33 -19.93 -2.52
C SER A 188 12.02 -20.08 -3.30
N ALA A 189 10.87 -20.31 -2.64
CA ALA A 189 9.57 -20.43 -3.27
C ALA A 189 8.46 -19.75 -2.46
N VAL A 190 7.54 -19.05 -3.12
CA VAL A 190 6.31 -18.57 -2.49
C VAL A 190 5.15 -19.48 -2.85
N THR A 191 4.29 -19.80 -1.89
CA THR A 191 3.02 -20.47 -2.20
C THR A 191 1.96 -19.41 -2.38
N LEU A 192 1.53 -19.20 -3.63
CA LEU A 192 0.40 -18.34 -3.94
C LEU A 192 -0.81 -19.22 -4.28
N MET A 193 -1.85 -19.14 -3.46
CA MET A 193 -3.10 -19.89 -3.61
C MET A 193 -2.94 -21.41 -3.37
N ASP A 194 -2.83 -21.81 -2.10
CA ASP A 194 -3.04 -23.18 -1.65
C ASP A 194 -4.52 -23.43 -1.30
N PHE A 195 -5.26 -24.02 -2.24
CA PHE A 195 -6.69 -24.37 -2.11
C PHE A 195 -6.94 -25.64 -1.27
N ARG A 196 -5.91 -26.23 -0.66
CA ARG A 196 -6.08 -27.43 0.19
C ARG A 196 -6.54 -27.09 1.61
N THR A 197 -6.66 -25.80 1.94
CA THR A 197 -7.41 -25.38 3.14
C THR A 197 -8.89 -25.76 3.01
N SER A 198 -9.58 -25.92 4.15
CA SER A 198 -11.01 -26.22 4.12
C SER A 198 -11.79 -25.12 3.39
N GLN A 199 -12.72 -25.55 2.53
CA GLN A 199 -13.62 -24.71 1.72
C GLN A 199 -15.03 -24.65 2.33
N SER A 200 -15.20 -25.07 3.59
CA SER A 200 -16.51 -25.22 4.26
C SER A 200 -17.31 -23.92 4.38
N ASP A 201 -16.64 -22.78 4.39
CA ASP A 201 -17.20 -21.44 4.46
C ASP A 201 -17.09 -20.69 3.12
N GLY A 202 -16.73 -21.35 2.02
CA GLY A 202 -16.65 -20.76 0.69
C GLY A 202 -15.28 -20.90 0.03
N LEU A 203 -15.10 -20.24 -1.11
CA LEU A 203 -13.84 -20.29 -1.86
C LEU A 203 -12.75 -19.57 -1.07
N ALA A 204 -11.76 -20.33 -0.61
CA ALA A 204 -10.63 -19.82 0.14
C ALA A 204 -9.32 -20.45 -0.31
N PHE A 205 -8.21 -19.76 -0.07
CA PHE A 205 -6.87 -20.29 -0.30
C PHE A 205 -5.90 -19.72 0.73
N VAL A 206 -4.74 -20.34 0.86
CA VAL A 206 -3.68 -19.87 1.75
C VAL A 206 -2.46 -19.40 0.97
N TYR A 207 -1.90 -18.27 1.37
CA TYR A 207 -0.56 -17.85 1.03
C TYR A 207 0.43 -18.34 2.08
N VAL A 208 1.58 -18.86 1.62
CA VAL A 208 2.75 -19.08 2.47
C VAL A 208 3.88 -18.25 1.87
N LEU A 209 4.22 -17.16 2.54
CA LEU A 209 5.21 -16.18 2.10
C LEU A 209 6.43 -16.25 3.03
N PRO A 210 7.49 -16.98 2.64
CA PRO A 210 8.63 -17.17 3.51
C PRO A 210 9.40 -15.87 3.73
N MET A 211 9.92 -15.71 4.95
CA MET A 211 10.81 -14.62 5.35
C MET A 211 12.20 -15.16 5.70
N SER A 212 12.27 -16.41 6.15
CA SER A 212 13.50 -17.19 6.34
C SER A 212 13.17 -18.68 6.18
N ARG A 213 14.11 -19.58 6.49
CA ARG A 213 13.81 -21.03 6.59
C ARG A 213 12.91 -21.39 7.77
N ARG A 214 12.75 -20.47 8.72
CA ARG A 214 12.12 -20.65 10.03
C ARG A 214 10.99 -19.66 10.27
N SER A 215 10.67 -18.81 9.30
CA SER A 215 9.60 -17.85 9.46
C SER A 215 8.89 -17.55 8.15
N ALA A 216 7.58 -17.35 8.23
CA ALA A 216 6.74 -17.00 7.09
C ALA A 216 5.51 -16.20 7.54
N LEU A 217 4.95 -15.42 6.63
CA LEU A 217 3.54 -15.01 6.72
C LEU A 217 2.68 -16.13 6.13
N VAL A 218 1.80 -16.70 6.94
CA VAL A 218 0.78 -17.65 6.53
C VAL A 218 -0.55 -16.91 6.53
N GLU A 219 -1.15 -16.70 5.36
CA GLU A 219 -2.35 -15.88 5.24
C GLU A 219 -3.46 -16.63 4.53
N ARG A 220 -4.58 -16.79 5.23
CA ARG A 220 -5.82 -17.25 4.63
C ARG A 220 -6.49 -16.08 3.91
N THR A 221 -6.91 -16.31 2.67
CA THR A 221 -7.72 -15.40 1.90
C THR A 221 -9.02 -16.09 1.51
N ARG A 222 -10.16 -15.45 1.75
CA ARG A 222 -11.50 -15.96 1.43
C ARG A 222 -12.25 -14.99 0.53
N PHE A 223 -12.86 -15.52 -0.52
CA PHE A 223 -13.80 -14.77 -1.34
C PHE A 223 -15.17 -14.74 -0.68
N VAL A 224 -15.72 -13.54 -0.50
CA VAL A 224 -17.07 -13.33 0.00
C VAL A 224 -17.88 -12.56 -1.03
N VAL A 225 -19.02 -13.11 -1.43
CA VAL A 225 -19.96 -12.50 -2.38
C VAL A 225 -21.26 -12.17 -1.64
N GLY A 226 -21.84 -11.00 -1.92
CA GLY A 226 -23.10 -10.56 -1.30
C GLY A 226 -22.99 -10.25 0.21
N SER A 227 -24.07 -10.50 0.95
CA SER A 227 -24.18 -10.19 2.39
C SER A 227 -23.58 -11.24 3.33
N GLY A 228 -22.66 -12.09 2.85
CA GLY A 228 -22.00 -13.09 3.68
C GLY A 228 -21.44 -12.46 4.95
N ALA A 229 -21.74 -13.03 6.12
CA ALA A 229 -21.23 -12.53 7.39
C ALA A 229 -19.70 -12.71 7.47
N PRO A 230 -18.97 -11.77 8.10
CA PRO A 230 -17.56 -11.97 8.42
C PRO A 230 -17.41 -13.22 9.28
N THR A 231 -16.41 -14.06 8.99
CA THR A 231 -16.05 -15.18 9.87
C THR A 231 -15.33 -14.65 11.12
N SER A 232 -15.58 -15.27 12.28
CA SER A 232 -14.90 -14.94 13.53
C SER A 232 -13.55 -15.65 13.64
N GLY A 233 -12.54 -15.01 14.24
CA GLY A 233 -11.14 -15.46 14.20
C GLY A 233 -10.83 -16.88 14.71
N THR A 234 -11.68 -17.49 15.55
CA THR A 234 -11.51 -18.90 15.96
C THR A 234 -11.70 -19.89 14.81
N ALA A 235 -12.53 -19.55 13.81
CA ALA A 235 -12.72 -20.41 12.64
C ALA A 235 -11.48 -20.40 11.74
N ASP A 236 -10.81 -19.24 11.59
CA ASP A 236 -9.65 -19.10 10.69
C ASP A 236 -8.42 -19.88 11.18
N ALA A 237 -8.24 -20.03 12.50
CA ALA A 237 -7.14 -20.82 13.06
C ALA A 237 -7.21 -22.31 12.63
N ASP A 238 -8.41 -22.91 12.64
CA ASP A 238 -8.62 -24.29 12.19
C ASP A 238 -8.28 -24.46 10.69
N HIS A 239 -8.57 -23.42 9.89
CA HIS A 239 -8.22 -23.40 8.46
C HIS A 239 -6.71 -23.28 8.21
N LEU A 240 -5.95 -22.79 9.19
CA LEU A 240 -4.50 -22.62 9.12
C LEU A 240 -3.70 -23.75 9.79
N ALA A 241 -4.33 -24.60 10.60
CA ALA A 241 -3.65 -25.66 11.39
C ALA A 241 -2.63 -26.50 10.59
N ARG A 242 -2.96 -26.84 9.32
CA ARG A 242 -2.06 -27.59 8.41
C ARG A 242 -0.70 -26.90 8.17
N TYR A 243 -0.66 -25.57 8.25
CA TYR A 243 0.49 -24.73 7.93
C TYR A 243 1.27 -24.30 9.17
N LEU A 244 0.63 -24.28 10.33
CA LEU A 244 1.23 -23.81 11.58
C LEU A 244 2.10 -24.88 12.26
N GLY A 245 1.78 -26.17 12.06
CA GLY A 245 2.56 -27.30 12.57
C GLY A 245 1.93 -28.00 13.76
#